data_AF-A0AAD9J405-F1
#
_entry.id   AF-A0AAD9J405-F1
#
_cell.length_a   1.000
_cell.length_b   1.000
_cell.length_c   1.000
_cell.angle_alpha   90.00
_cell.angle_beta   90.00
_cell.angle_gamma   90.00
#
_symmetry.space_group_name_H-M   'P 1'
#
loop_
_entity.id
_entity.type
_entity.pdbx_description
1 polymer ?
#
loop_
_entity_poly.entity_id
_entity_poly.type
_entity_poly.pdbx_seq_one_letter_code
_entity_poly.pdbx_strand_id
1 'polypeptide(L)'
;MKRKSLAQSTTCRKRRWTYEWRSLCISITKSRLFTWFVIFTICLNALLMGLETDDHFANRGGVKLFCIFSIFFVMVYTIEFAMKFVVNPSGYWRNKYNIFDFVVLLLAHAHCIGEWICQYQTSHRSLMTLKVLRGLQTLTTLRMVSFRRALQVLIGALMDAIVKWVVGIVLLLSLMMLLFATIGYYVFGYEDADPTGNWSSLANAMLTLFCFVTVMSVVFRTFCFK
;
A
#
# COMPACT_ATOMS: atom_id res chain seq x y z
N MET A 1 -45.46 22.90 32.33
CA MET A 1 -44.02 23.22 32.55
C MET A 1 -43.11 22.06 33.02
N LYS A 2 -43.59 20.81 33.18
CA LYS A 2 -42.81 19.71 33.81
C LYS A 2 -42.11 18.71 32.85
N ARG A 3 -42.31 18.82 31.53
CA ARG A 3 -41.72 17.90 30.52
C ARG A 3 -40.31 18.25 30.04
N LYS A 4 -39.85 19.49 30.23
CA LYS A 4 -38.50 19.92 29.77
C LYS A 4 -37.37 19.45 30.70
N SER A 5 -37.63 19.17 31.97
CA SER A 5 -36.58 18.77 32.94
C SER A 5 -36.11 17.32 32.79
N LEU A 6 -36.95 16.40 32.32
CA LEU A 6 -36.59 14.99 32.09
C LEU A 6 -35.76 14.78 30.80
N ALA A 7 -35.89 15.67 29.81
CA ALA A 7 -35.09 15.63 28.59
C ALA A 7 -33.65 16.18 28.80
N GLN A 8 -33.45 17.06 29.78
CA GLN A 8 -32.13 17.57 30.16
C GLN A 8 -31.31 16.57 30.99
N SER A 9 -31.96 15.76 31.83
CA SER A 9 -31.23 14.80 32.68
C SER A 9 -30.66 13.61 31.88
N THR A 10 -31.36 13.18 30.83
CA THR A 10 -30.90 12.11 29.91
C THR A 10 -29.79 12.57 28.97
N THR A 11 -29.86 13.80 28.48
CA THR A 11 -28.83 14.38 27.58
C THR A 11 -27.51 14.69 28.28
N CYS A 12 -27.53 15.11 29.55
CA CYS A 12 -26.32 15.36 30.31
C CYS A 12 -25.59 14.06 30.72
N ARG A 13 -26.32 12.96 30.97
CA ARG A 13 -25.73 11.64 31.23
C ARG A 13 -25.08 11.06 29.97
N LYS A 14 -25.74 11.15 28.80
CA LYS A 14 -25.16 10.67 27.53
C LYS A 14 -23.89 11.44 27.11
N ARG A 15 -23.82 12.74 27.43
CA ARG A 15 -22.60 13.56 27.30
C ARG A 15 -21.48 13.13 28.25
N ARG A 16 -21.79 12.49 29.39
CA ARG A 16 -20.77 12.01 30.33
C ARG A 16 -19.94 10.84 29.83
N TRP A 17 -20.65 9.82 29.39
CA TRP A 17 -20.04 8.57 28.94
C TRP A 17 -19.17 8.81 27.71
N THR A 18 -19.56 9.73 26.82
CA THR A 18 -18.82 10.07 25.61
C THR A 18 -17.52 10.84 25.85
N TYR A 19 -17.26 11.39 27.04
CA TYR A 19 -15.94 11.97 27.35
C TYR A 19 -15.01 11.02 28.10
N GLU A 20 -15.54 10.09 28.92
CA GLU A 20 -14.74 9.10 29.66
C GLU A 20 -14.13 8.07 28.69
N TRP A 21 -14.94 7.52 27.78
CA TRP A 21 -14.45 6.61 26.75
C TRP A 21 -13.46 7.30 25.81
N ARG A 22 -13.71 8.58 25.49
CA ARG A 22 -12.81 9.37 24.64
C ARG A 22 -11.49 9.67 25.35
N SER A 23 -11.52 10.01 26.65
CA SER A 23 -10.30 10.27 27.43
C SER A 23 -9.47 9.02 27.66
N LEU A 24 -10.11 7.86 27.89
CA LEU A 24 -9.45 6.55 27.96
C LEU A 24 -8.83 6.18 26.59
N CYS A 25 -9.56 6.32 25.49
CA CYS A 25 -9.01 6.07 24.15
C CYS A 25 -7.85 7.02 23.82
N ILE A 26 -7.93 8.30 24.21
CA ILE A 26 -6.84 9.26 24.03
C ILE A 26 -5.62 8.86 24.88
N SER A 27 -5.83 8.42 26.12
CA SER A 27 -4.76 7.98 27.02
C SER A 27 -4.05 6.72 26.49
N ILE A 28 -4.83 5.73 26.03
CA ILE A 28 -4.32 4.48 25.45
C ILE A 28 -3.58 4.75 24.13
N THR A 29 -4.16 5.55 23.23
CA THR A 29 -3.54 5.89 21.93
C THR A 29 -2.26 6.71 22.10
N LYS A 30 -2.17 7.55 23.13
CA LYS A 30 -0.96 8.34 23.43
C LYS A 30 0.12 7.54 24.17
N SER A 31 -0.20 6.37 24.70
CA SER A 31 0.78 5.56 25.42
C SER A 31 1.89 5.09 24.47
N ARG A 32 3.15 5.22 24.91
CA ARG A 32 4.31 4.74 24.15
C ARG A 32 4.23 3.22 23.94
N LEU A 33 3.70 2.48 24.92
CA LEU A 33 3.52 1.03 24.83
C LEU A 33 2.57 0.64 23.70
N PHE A 34 1.43 1.31 23.57
CA PHE A 34 0.50 1.04 22.46
C PHE A 34 1.12 1.36 21.10
N THR A 35 1.89 2.45 21.03
CA THR A 35 2.62 2.80 19.80
C THR A 35 3.64 1.73 19.41
N TRP A 36 4.40 1.20 20.37
CA TRP A 36 5.33 0.10 20.15
C TRP A 36 4.64 -1.21 19.77
N PHE A 37 3.51 -1.51 20.41
CA PHE A 37 2.70 -2.69 20.12
C PHE A 37 2.21 -2.70 18.66
N VAL A 38 1.64 -1.59 18.16
CA VAL A 38 1.15 -1.51 16.78
C VAL A 38 2.28 -1.73 15.76
N ILE A 39 3.46 -1.16 16.01
CA ILE A 39 4.61 -1.37 15.10
C ILE A 39 5.06 -2.83 15.15
N PHE A 40 5.13 -3.41 16.35
CA PHE A 40 5.48 -4.82 16.50
C PHE A 40 4.51 -5.71 15.71
N THR A 41 3.21 -5.42 15.76
CA THR A 41 2.19 -6.10 14.94
C THR A 41 2.44 -5.91 13.44
N ILE A 42 2.78 -4.71 12.98
CA ILE A 42 3.09 -4.45 11.56
C ILE A 42 4.34 -5.22 11.11
N CYS A 43 5.41 -5.20 11.91
CA CYS A 43 6.64 -5.93 11.63
C CYS A 43 6.40 -7.45 11.60
N LEU A 44 5.61 -7.97 12.54
CA LEU A 44 5.27 -9.39 12.59
C LEU A 44 4.41 -9.80 11.39
N ASN A 45 3.45 -8.96 10.98
CA ASN A 45 2.65 -9.19 9.77
C ASN A 45 3.53 -9.23 8.50
N ALA A 46 4.48 -8.29 8.38
CA ALA A 46 5.43 -8.28 7.27
C ALA A 46 6.34 -9.52 7.26
N LEU A 47 6.81 -9.96 8.43
CA LEU A 47 7.61 -11.17 8.56
C LEU A 47 6.80 -12.40 8.13
N LEU A 48 5.55 -12.52 8.58
CA LEU A 48 4.69 -13.65 8.22
C LEU A 48 4.35 -13.67 6.73
N MET A 49 4.12 -12.53 6.09
CA MET A 49 3.99 -12.45 4.63
C MET A 49 5.25 -12.90 3.89
N GLY A 50 6.43 -12.52 4.39
CA GLY A 50 7.70 -12.97 3.82
C GLY A 50 7.86 -14.49 3.91
N LEU A 51 7.50 -15.07 5.06
CA LEU A 51 7.53 -16.52 5.26
C LEU A 51 6.46 -17.26 4.45
N GLU A 52 5.31 -16.65 4.20
CA GLU A 52 4.25 -17.23 3.37
C GLU A 52 4.66 -17.31 1.88
N THR A 53 5.49 -16.37 1.42
CA THR A 53 5.98 -16.32 0.04
C THR A 53 7.01 -17.43 -0.25
N ASP A 54 7.65 -17.96 0.78
CA ASP A 54 8.63 -19.04 0.65
C ASP A 54 7.92 -20.41 0.61
N ASP A 55 7.94 -21.06 -0.55
CA ASP A 55 7.18 -22.30 -0.86
C ASP A 55 7.45 -23.44 0.13
N HIS A 56 8.61 -23.42 0.80
CA HIS A 56 9.00 -24.43 1.79
C HIS A 56 8.10 -24.49 3.03
N PHE A 57 7.57 -23.34 3.48
CA PHE A 57 6.75 -23.27 4.71
C PHE A 57 5.24 -23.39 4.43
N ALA A 58 4.79 -22.95 3.26
CA ALA A 58 3.39 -23.07 2.86
C ALA A 58 2.95 -24.55 2.77
N ASN A 59 3.81 -25.43 2.25
CA ASN A 59 3.41 -26.80 1.91
C ASN A 59 3.33 -27.77 3.12
N ARG A 60 3.95 -27.45 4.27
CA ARG A 60 3.94 -28.31 5.49
C ARG A 60 2.80 -27.99 6.47
N GLY A 61 1.65 -27.55 5.98
CA GLY A 61 0.49 -27.23 6.81
C GLY A 61 0.50 -25.83 7.46
N GLY A 62 1.48 -24.98 7.09
CA GLY A 62 1.58 -23.59 7.54
C GLY A 62 0.40 -22.72 7.09
N VAL A 63 -0.30 -23.08 6.01
CA VAL A 63 -1.43 -22.31 5.45
C VAL A 63 -2.51 -22.01 6.49
N LYS A 64 -2.86 -22.97 7.35
CA LYS A 64 -3.87 -22.76 8.40
C LYS A 64 -3.39 -21.73 9.43
N LEU A 65 -2.11 -21.79 9.79
CA LEU A 65 -1.50 -20.89 10.74
C LEU A 65 -1.44 -19.46 10.18
N PHE A 66 -1.02 -19.31 8.92
CA PHE A 66 -1.02 -18.02 8.23
C PHE A 66 -2.42 -17.42 8.13
N CYS A 67 -3.44 -18.22 7.82
CA CYS A 67 -4.83 -17.78 7.80
C CYS A 67 -5.28 -17.21 9.16
N ILE A 68 -4.97 -17.91 10.26
CA ILE A 68 -5.29 -17.46 11.63
C ILE A 68 -4.59 -16.13 11.95
N PHE A 69 -3.31 -16.02 11.62
CA PHE A 69 -2.56 -14.78 11.84
C PHE A 69 -3.08 -13.62 10.98
N SER A 70 -3.43 -13.86 9.72
CA SER A 70 -4.03 -12.86 8.84
C SER A 70 -5.34 -12.30 9.42
N ILE A 71 -6.21 -13.17 9.94
CA ILE A 71 -7.44 -12.74 10.64
C ILE A 71 -7.10 -11.94 11.89
N PHE A 72 -6.13 -12.39 12.69
CA PHE A 72 -5.68 -11.67 13.88
C PHE A 72 -5.18 -10.25 13.54
N PHE A 73 -4.38 -10.09 12.48
CA PHE A 73 -3.91 -8.77 12.06
C PHE A 73 -5.04 -7.86 11.59
N VAL A 74 -5.97 -8.38 10.79
CA VAL A 74 -7.16 -7.62 10.36
C VAL A 74 -7.95 -7.14 11.58
N MET A 75 -8.14 -8.00 12.58
CA MET A 75 -8.84 -7.62 13.82
C MET A 75 -8.12 -6.51 14.59
N VAL A 76 -6.79 -6.61 14.75
CA VAL A 76 -6.00 -5.55 15.41
C VAL A 76 -6.12 -4.23 14.65
N TYR A 77 -6.04 -4.26 13.31
CA TYR A 77 -6.19 -3.07 12.49
C TYR A 77 -7.58 -2.45 12.56
N THR A 78 -8.63 -3.27 12.65
CA THR A 78 -10.01 -2.79 12.84
C THR A 78 -10.18 -2.11 14.19
N ILE A 79 -9.60 -2.68 15.25
CA ILE A 79 -9.64 -2.08 16.59
C ILE A 79 -8.89 -0.74 16.61
N GLU A 80 -7.70 -0.67 16.03
CA GLU A 80 -6.92 0.56 15.92
C GLU A 80 -7.70 1.65 15.17
N PHE A 81 -8.29 1.30 14.03
CA PHE A 81 -9.13 2.20 13.24
C PHE A 81 -10.35 2.69 14.04
N ALA A 82 -11.07 1.78 14.69
CA ALA A 82 -12.23 2.12 15.50
C ALA A 82 -11.88 3.11 16.61
N MET A 83 -10.74 2.91 17.30
CA MET A 83 -10.25 3.85 18.30
C MET A 83 -9.96 5.23 17.71
N LYS A 84 -9.24 5.31 16.58
CA LYS A 84 -8.95 6.59 15.91
C LYS A 84 -10.22 7.30 15.43
N PHE A 85 -11.19 6.53 14.92
CA PHE A 85 -12.44 7.05 14.39
C PHE A 85 -13.34 7.62 15.49
N VAL A 86 -13.46 6.93 16.62
CA VAL A 86 -14.27 7.39 17.78
C VAL A 86 -13.68 8.67 18.39
N VAL A 87 -12.35 8.81 18.41
CA VAL A 87 -11.71 10.01 18.98
C VAL A 87 -12.00 11.25 18.15
N ASN A 88 -11.92 11.22 16.83
CA ASN A 88 -12.16 12.40 15.98
C ASN A 88 -12.74 12.02 14.60
N PRO A 89 -14.05 11.76 14.49
CA PRO A 89 -14.64 11.30 13.22
C PRO A 89 -14.55 12.36 12.11
N SER A 90 -14.80 13.64 12.40
CA SER A 90 -14.74 14.72 11.40
C SER A 90 -13.32 15.11 11.01
N GLY A 91 -12.36 15.01 11.93
CA GLY A 91 -10.95 15.28 11.67
C GLY A 91 -10.26 14.15 10.91
N TYR A 92 -10.76 12.92 11.03
CA TYR A 92 -10.18 11.74 10.40
C TYR A 92 -10.16 11.87 8.88
N TRP A 93 -11.28 12.23 8.26
CA TRP A 93 -11.43 12.36 6.81
C TRP A 93 -10.70 13.57 6.20
N ARG A 94 -10.26 14.54 6.99
CA ARG A 94 -9.50 15.70 6.47
C ARG A 94 -8.00 15.42 6.37
N ASN A 95 -7.51 14.40 7.07
CA ASN A 95 -6.10 14.06 7.08
C ASN A 95 -5.80 12.98 6.02
N LYS A 96 -5.01 13.33 5.00
CA LYS A 96 -4.62 12.43 3.90
C LYS A 96 -4.00 11.10 4.40
N TYR A 97 -3.21 11.16 5.47
CA TYR A 97 -2.56 9.96 6.03
C TYR A 97 -3.56 9.02 6.73
N ASN A 98 -4.61 9.56 7.32
CA ASN A 98 -5.69 8.77 7.93
C ASN A 98 -6.56 8.13 6.85
N ILE A 99 -6.82 8.82 5.72
CA ILE A 99 -7.52 8.23 4.58
C ILE A 99 -6.72 7.04 4.03
N PHE A 100 -5.40 7.17 3.89
CA PHE A 100 -4.53 6.06 3.48
C PHE A 100 -4.63 4.88 4.45
N ASP A 101 -4.61 5.14 5.76
CA ASP A 101 -4.78 4.12 6.79
C ASP A 101 -6.10 3.34 6.64
N PHE A 102 -7.18 4.04 6.29
CA PHE A 102 -8.49 3.44 6.00
C PHE A 102 -8.49 2.60 4.71
N VAL A 103 -7.89 3.08 3.63
CA VAL A 103 -7.78 2.32 2.37
C VAL A 103 -7.02 1.01 2.59
N VAL A 104 -5.93 1.06 3.37
CA VAL A 104 -5.16 -0.13 3.72
C VAL A 104 -6.00 -1.12 4.56
N LEU A 105 -6.84 -0.62 5.47
CA LEU A 105 -7.77 -1.47 6.22
C LEU A 105 -8.77 -2.16 5.29
N LEU A 106 -9.32 -1.44 4.32
CA LEU A 106 -10.23 -2.01 3.32
C LEU A 106 -9.55 -3.08 2.47
N LEU A 107 -8.31 -2.86 2.04
CA LEU A 107 -7.53 -3.86 1.30
C LEU A 107 -7.31 -5.13 2.11
N ALA A 108 -7.00 -5.00 3.41
CA ALA A 108 -6.83 -6.14 4.29
C ALA A 108 -8.14 -6.96 4.45
N HIS A 109 -9.29 -6.30 4.55
CA HIS A 109 -10.59 -6.97 4.56
C HIS A 109 -10.93 -7.61 3.22
N ALA A 110 -10.68 -6.90 2.11
CA ALA A 110 -10.95 -7.40 0.76
C ALA A 110 -10.13 -8.63 0.44
N HIS A 111 -8.87 -8.66 0.87
CA HIS A 111 -8.01 -9.85 0.74
C HIS A 111 -8.57 -11.02 1.55
N CYS A 112 -8.85 -10.81 2.84
CA CYS A 112 -9.43 -11.83 3.71
C CYS A 112 -10.72 -12.41 3.09
N ILE A 113 -11.68 -11.56 2.74
CA ILE A 113 -12.94 -11.94 2.09
C ILE A 113 -12.70 -12.67 0.76
N GLY A 114 -11.73 -12.21 -0.03
CA GLY A 114 -11.33 -12.86 -1.28
C GLY A 114 -10.87 -14.30 -1.07
N GLU A 115 -10.03 -14.55 -0.05
CA GLU A 115 -9.58 -15.91 0.29
C GLU A 115 -10.75 -16.79 0.76
N TRP A 116 -11.63 -16.27 1.62
CA TRP A 116 -12.83 -16.99 2.05
C TRP A 116 -13.73 -17.40 0.87
N ILE A 117 -13.99 -16.48 -0.08
CA ILE A 117 -14.86 -16.76 -1.24
C ILE A 117 -14.21 -17.79 -2.18
N CYS A 118 -12.91 -17.68 -2.42
CA CYS A 118 -12.20 -18.59 -3.32
C CYS A 118 -12.12 -20.02 -2.79
N GLN A 119 -12.20 -20.22 -1.47
CA GLN A 119 -12.28 -21.54 -0.86
C GLN A 119 -13.56 -22.29 -1.28
N TYR A 120 -14.65 -21.59 -1.60
CA TYR A 120 -15.92 -22.19 -2.02
C TYR A 120 -16.12 -22.22 -3.55
N GLN A 121 -15.42 -21.37 -4.31
CA GLN A 121 -15.61 -21.22 -5.76
C GLN A 121 -14.29 -21.42 -6.55
N THR A 122 -14.08 -22.63 -7.08
CA THR A 122 -12.94 -23.02 -7.93
C THR A 122 -13.09 -22.51 -9.37
N SER A 123 -13.13 -21.19 -9.57
CA SER A 123 -13.14 -20.60 -10.91
C SER A 123 -11.76 -20.06 -11.28
N HIS A 124 -11.28 -20.30 -12.51
CA HIS A 124 -9.96 -19.85 -12.98
C HIS A 124 -9.73 -18.33 -12.87
N ARG A 125 -10.81 -17.54 -12.92
CA ARG A 125 -10.79 -16.08 -12.72
C ARG A 125 -10.48 -15.69 -11.27
N SER A 126 -10.84 -16.52 -10.29
CA SER A 126 -10.62 -16.23 -8.88
C SER A 126 -9.12 -16.28 -8.52
N LEU A 127 -8.36 -17.18 -9.16
CA LEU A 127 -6.92 -17.32 -8.96
C LEU A 127 -6.12 -16.08 -9.40
N MET A 128 -6.50 -15.45 -10.52
CA MET A 128 -5.83 -14.23 -10.97
C MET A 128 -6.14 -13.04 -10.05
N THR A 129 -7.40 -12.91 -9.63
CA THR A 129 -7.81 -11.88 -8.68
C THR A 129 -7.11 -12.03 -7.34
N LEU A 130 -6.94 -13.27 -6.85
CA LEU A 130 -6.17 -13.54 -5.63
C LEU A 130 -4.70 -13.13 -5.74
N LYS A 131 -4.04 -13.40 -6.88
CA LYS A 131 -2.64 -12.96 -7.10
C LYS A 131 -2.50 -11.45 -7.00
N VAL A 132 -3.42 -10.71 -7.61
CA VAL A 132 -3.42 -9.24 -7.53
C VAL A 132 -3.72 -8.77 -6.10
N LEU A 133 -4.72 -9.36 -5.44
CA LEU A 133 -5.06 -9.03 -4.04
C LEU A 133 -3.88 -9.29 -3.09
N ARG A 134 -3.12 -10.39 -3.28
CA ARG A 134 -1.88 -10.67 -2.52
C ARG A 134 -0.83 -9.58 -2.75
N GLY A 135 -0.63 -9.15 -4.00
CA GLY A 135 0.25 -8.01 -4.32
C GLY A 135 -0.19 -6.74 -3.59
N LEU A 136 -1.48 -6.41 -3.63
CA LEU A 136 -2.03 -5.25 -2.92
C LEU A 136 -1.96 -5.38 -1.40
N GLN A 137 -2.04 -6.59 -0.86
CA GLN A 137 -1.91 -6.87 0.58
C GLN A 137 -0.52 -6.46 1.09
N THR A 138 0.54 -6.58 0.27
CA THR A 138 1.89 -6.11 0.67
C THR A 138 1.92 -4.60 0.96
N LEU A 139 1.03 -3.80 0.36
CA LEU A 139 0.88 -2.38 0.68
C LEU A 139 0.48 -2.14 2.14
N THR A 140 -0.09 -3.13 2.82
CA THR A 140 -0.38 -3.04 4.26
C THR A 140 0.90 -2.94 5.09
N THR A 141 2.01 -3.55 4.64
CA THR A 141 3.32 -3.39 5.29
C THR A 141 3.86 -1.96 5.15
N LEU A 142 3.50 -1.27 4.05
CA LEU A 142 3.83 0.14 3.83
C LEU A 142 3.08 1.08 4.79
N ARG A 143 2.10 0.61 5.56
CA ARG A 143 1.47 1.40 6.65
C ARG A 143 2.49 1.91 7.66
N MET A 144 3.66 1.29 7.80
CA MET A 144 4.75 1.80 8.65
C MET A 144 5.08 3.27 8.33
N VAL A 145 5.01 3.64 7.05
CA VAL A 145 5.18 5.01 6.55
C VAL A 145 4.12 5.95 7.13
N SER A 146 2.84 5.58 7.03
CA SER A 146 1.76 6.45 7.46
C SER A 146 1.64 6.53 8.97
N PHE A 147 2.25 5.60 9.72
CA PHE A 147 2.28 5.61 11.18
C PHE A 147 3.33 6.59 11.76
N ARG A 148 4.49 6.72 11.11
CA ARG A 148 5.62 7.52 11.61
C ARG A 148 5.66 8.90 10.95
N ARG A 149 5.47 9.97 11.75
CA ARG A 149 5.61 11.36 11.28
C ARG A 149 6.94 11.63 10.56
N ALA A 150 8.04 11.04 11.03
CA ALA A 150 9.33 11.17 10.37
C ALA A 150 9.31 10.64 8.92
N LEU A 151 8.69 9.48 8.68
CA LEU A 151 8.55 8.90 7.35
C LEU A 151 7.57 9.70 6.49
N GLN A 152 6.49 10.22 7.08
CA GLN A 152 5.54 11.08 6.38
C GLN A 152 6.21 12.34 5.83
N VAL A 153 7.06 13.00 6.63
CA VAL A 153 7.81 14.19 6.21
C VAL A 153 8.80 13.84 5.11
N LEU A 154 9.55 12.73 5.28
CA LEU A 154 10.50 12.26 4.28
C LEU A 154 9.80 11.99 2.94
N ILE A 155 8.69 11.27 2.97
CA ILE A 155 7.94 10.92 1.75
C ILE A 155 7.23 12.12 1.16
N GLY A 156 6.76 13.07 1.97
CA GLY A 156 6.28 14.36 1.50
C GLY A 156 7.35 15.14 0.75
N ALA A 157 8.57 15.21 1.31
CA ALA A 157 9.70 15.87 0.66
C ALA A 157 10.11 15.18 -0.65
N LEU A 158 10.11 13.83 -0.67
CA LEU A 158 10.36 13.05 -1.87
C LEU A 158 9.29 13.29 -2.94
N MET A 159 8.01 13.25 -2.56
CA MET A 159 6.90 13.52 -3.50
C MET A 159 6.99 14.94 -4.07
N ASP A 160 7.29 15.93 -3.24
CA ASP A 160 7.51 17.30 -3.68
C ASP A 160 8.68 17.40 -4.66
N ALA A 161 9.80 16.74 -4.39
CA ALA A 161 10.96 16.72 -5.27
C ALA A 161 10.64 16.05 -6.62
N ILE A 162 9.93 14.92 -6.58
CA ILE A 162 9.51 14.18 -7.78
C ILE A 162 8.62 15.07 -8.65
N VAL A 163 7.57 15.64 -8.07
CA VAL A 163 6.60 16.45 -8.82
C VAL A 163 7.24 17.72 -9.39
N LYS A 164 8.11 18.39 -8.63
CA LYS A 164 8.72 19.66 -9.04
C LYS A 164 9.79 19.51 -10.12
N TRP A 165 10.62 18.46 -10.04
CA TRP A 165 11.82 18.35 -10.89
C TRP A 165 11.79 17.14 -11.80
N VAL A 166 11.42 15.97 -11.26
CA VAL A 166 11.57 14.70 -11.97
C VAL A 166 10.53 14.54 -13.08
N VAL A 167 9.29 15.00 -12.86
CA VAL A 167 8.22 14.84 -13.86
C VAL A 167 8.58 15.50 -15.20
N GLY A 168 9.12 16.72 -15.19
CA GLY A 168 9.52 17.41 -16.42
C GLY A 168 10.66 16.71 -17.16
N ILE A 169 11.65 16.22 -16.42
CA ILE A 169 12.79 15.48 -16.98
C ILE A 169 12.33 14.14 -17.57
N VAL A 170 11.51 13.39 -16.84
CA VAL A 170 10.97 12.09 -17.31
C VAL A 170 10.08 12.28 -18.53
N LEU A 171 9.26 13.34 -18.57
CA LEU A 171 8.43 13.65 -19.73
C LEU A 171 9.30 13.95 -20.97
N LEU A 172 10.31 14.81 -20.82
CA LEU A 172 11.25 15.13 -21.90
C LEU A 172 11.99 13.88 -22.39
N LEU A 173 12.48 13.05 -21.46
CA LEU A 173 13.15 11.78 -21.77
C LEU A 173 12.20 10.83 -22.51
N SER A 174 10.94 10.74 -22.09
CA SER A 174 9.94 9.88 -22.74
C SER A 174 9.66 10.33 -24.19
N LEU A 175 9.64 11.64 -24.44
CA LEU A 175 9.45 12.20 -25.78
C LEU A 175 10.67 11.89 -26.66
N MET A 176 11.87 12.06 -26.13
CA MET A 176 13.11 11.70 -26.85
C MET A 176 13.14 10.21 -27.19
N MET A 177 12.80 9.34 -26.23
CA MET A 177 12.70 7.90 -26.48
C MET A 177 11.66 7.57 -27.56
N LEU A 178 10.53 8.28 -27.62
CA LEU A 178 9.53 8.09 -28.66
C LEU A 178 10.05 8.48 -30.04
N LEU A 179 10.78 9.59 -30.17
CA LEU A 179 11.42 9.98 -31.44
C LEU A 179 12.40 8.90 -31.92
N PHE A 180 13.31 8.45 -31.06
CA PHE A 180 14.26 7.40 -31.43
C PHE A 180 13.58 6.05 -31.69
N ALA A 181 12.51 5.72 -30.98
CA ALA A 181 11.74 4.51 -31.22
C ALA A 181 11.11 4.51 -32.62
N THR A 182 10.55 5.65 -33.06
CA THR A 182 9.99 5.76 -34.42
C THR A 182 11.07 5.65 -35.50
N ILE A 183 12.23 6.29 -35.32
CA ILE A 183 13.35 6.17 -36.26
C ILE A 183 13.84 4.73 -36.32
N GLY A 184 14.07 4.10 -35.16
CA GLY A 184 14.53 2.71 -35.09
C GLY A 184 13.53 1.72 -35.69
N TYR A 185 12.23 1.96 -35.52
CA TYR A 185 11.19 1.18 -36.18
C TYR A 185 11.28 1.26 -37.71
N TYR A 186 11.43 2.46 -38.28
CA TYR A 186 11.54 2.61 -39.74
C TYR A 186 12.86 2.08 -40.32
N VAL A 187 13.95 2.11 -39.54
CA VAL A 187 15.28 1.67 -40.00
C VAL A 187 15.48 0.17 -39.82
N PHE A 188 15.07 -0.39 -38.68
CA PHE A 188 15.37 -1.75 -38.26
C PHE A 188 14.15 -2.66 -38.17
N GLY A 189 12.93 -2.15 -38.37
CA GLY A 189 11.68 -2.91 -38.24
C GLY A 189 11.34 -3.83 -39.43
N TYR A 190 12.23 -3.98 -40.41
CA TYR A 190 12.03 -4.92 -41.51
C TYR A 190 12.26 -6.36 -41.03
N GLU A 191 11.35 -7.27 -41.41
CA GLU A 191 11.25 -8.64 -40.89
C GLU A 191 12.55 -9.47 -41.07
N ASP A 192 13.36 -9.14 -42.08
CA ASP A 192 14.64 -9.82 -42.36
C ASP A 192 15.82 -9.27 -41.53
N ALA A 193 15.67 -8.10 -40.91
CA ALA A 193 16.75 -7.39 -40.19
C ALA A 193 16.74 -7.63 -38.67
N ASP A 194 15.64 -8.10 -38.08
CA ASP A 194 15.50 -8.29 -36.64
C ASP A 194 14.96 -9.69 -36.25
N PRO A 195 15.84 -10.69 -36.07
CA PRO A 195 15.45 -12.03 -35.61
C PRO A 195 14.93 -12.06 -34.16
N THR A 196 15.08 -10.97 -33.40
CA THR A 196 14.67 -10.86 -31.99
C THR A 196 13.33 -10.15 -31.78
N GLY A 197 12.77 -9.49 -32.81
CA GLY A 197 11.48 -8.79 -32.72
C GLY A 197 11.46 -7.59 -31.75
N ASN A 198 12.63 -7.01 -31.48
CA ASN A 198 12.81 -5.85 -30.61
C ASN A 198 12.30 -4.54 -31.27
N TRP A 199 12.36 -4.45 -32.60
CA TRP A 199 12.00 -3.26 -33.38
C TRP A 199 10.70 -3.43 -34.18
N SER A 200 10.01 -4.56 -34.02
CA SER A 200 8.78 -4.88 -34.76
C SER A 200 7.53 -4.13 -34.29
N SER A 201 7.55 -3.54 -33.10
CA SER A 201 6.45 -2.77 -32.53
C SER A 201 6.99 -1.57 -31.76
N LEU A 202 6.25 -0.45 -31.77
CA LEU A 202 6.60 0.76 -31.03
C LEU A 202 6.81 0.47 -29.54
N ALA A 203 5.98 -0.39 -28.94
CA ALA A 203 6.10 -0.75 -27.53
C ALA A 203 7.40 -1.51 -27.24
N ASN A 204 7.79 -2.43 -28.13
CA ASN A 204 9.04 -3.18 -28.00
C ASN A 204 10.24 -2.25 -28.20
N ALA A 205 10.21 -1.38 -29.22
CA ALA A 205 11.29 -0.41 -29.48
C ALA A 205 11.47 0.56 -28.29
N MET A 206 10.37 1.03 -27.68
CA MET A 206 10.44 1.87 -26.47
C MET A 206 11.02 1.10 -25.27
N LEU A 207 10.66 -0.17 -25.07
CA LEU A 207 11.23 -1.00 -24.00
C LEU A 207 12.72 -1.27 -24.22
N THR A 208 13.14 -1.53 -25.46
CA THR A 208 14.54 -1.72 -25.83
C THR A 208 15.35 -0.45 -25.56
N LEU A 209 14.83 0.72 -25.93
CA LEU A 209 15.48 2.01 -25.65
C LEU A 209 15.51 2.34 -24.16
N PHE A 210 14.43 2.05 -23.43
CA PHE A 210 14.41 2.21 -21.97
C PHE A 210 15.48 1.35 -21.30
N CYS A 211 15.56 0.08 -21.69
CA CYS A 211 16.59 -0.85 -21.22
C CYS A 211 17.99 -0.31 -21.54
N PHE A 212 18.22 0.15 -22.78
CA PHE A 212 19.48 0.75 -23.19
C PHE A 212 19.88 1.96 -22.34
N VAL A 213 18.96 2.90 -22.10
CA VAL A 213 19.21 4.09 -21.25
C VAL A 213 19.57 3.67 -19.81
N THR A 214 18.85 2.71 -19.24
CA THR A 214 19.14 2.21 -17.87
C THR A 214 20.48 1.48 -17.79
N VAL A 215 20.83 0.66 -18.79
CA VAL A 215 22.11 -0.05 -18.84
C VAL A 215 23.26 0.93 -19.06
N MET A 216 23.13 1.86 -20.01
CA MET A 216 24.16 2.86 -20.29
C MET A 216 24.41 3.77 -19.09
N SER A 217 23.36 4.19 -18.36
CA SER A 217 23.53 5.00 -17.16
C SER A 217 24.22 4.26 -16.02
N VAL A 218 23.98 2.95 -15.85
CA VAL A 218 24.70 2.11 -14.88
C VAL A 218 26.16 1.91 -15.29
N VAL A 219 26.41 1.60 -16.56
CA VAL A 219 27.77 1.40 -17.11
C VAL A 219 28.60 2.67 -17.01
N PHE A 220 28.02 3.82 -17.38
CA PHE A 220 28.69 5.12 -17.29
C PHE A 220 29.04 5.46 -15.84
N ARG A 221 28.18 5.11 -14.88
CA ARG A 221 28.46 5.26 -13.45
C ARG A 221 29.59 4.36 -12.98
N THR A 222 29.70 3.13 -13.49
CA THR A 222 30.79 2.20 -13.16
C THR A 222 32.13 2.62 -13.79
N PHE A 223 32.12 3.21 -14.98
CA PHE A 223 33.34 3.68 -15.66
C PHE A 223 33.85 5.03 -15.16
N CYS A 224 32.96 5.94 -14.76
CA CYS A 224 33.33 7.30 -14.37
C CYS A 224 33.74 7.45 -12.88
N PHE A 225 33.53 6.41 -12.07
CA PHE A 225 33.89 6.37 -10.64
C PHE A 225 35.08 5.45 -10.32
N LYS A 226 35.87 5.07 -11.34
CA LYS A 226 37.09 4.29 -11.22
C LYS A 226 38.25 5.09 -11.78
#